data_AF-A0A7C7J4S3-F1
#
_entry.id   AF-A0A7C7J4S3-F1
#
_cell.length_a   1.000
_cell.length_b   1.000
_cell.length_c   1.000
_cell.angle_alpha   90.00
_cell.angle_beta   90.00
_cell.angle_gamma   90.00
#
_symmetry.space_group_name_H-M   'P 1'
#
loop_
_entity.id
_entity.type
_entity.pdbx_description
1 polymer ?
#
loop_
_entity_poly.entity_id
_entity_poly.type
_entity_poly.pdbx_seq_one_letter_code
_entity_poly.pdbx_strand_id
1 'polypeptide(L)'
;ECYNCHKIGGKGGTKKRGPELGNLGNILTQNQIITKVTSTKRDPYFYAEGFEKEHKKGLMPDKYRELMTDEELETLAAYLMTLKNPAFKTPKPIFLKDEVQHGFMVYGYVRDANGQPVPNMKVAARPAKDGSHATLATTNQAGYYEAFMHLHNADAETTIVVSAGDKMKEFTATFDPSDKTTKRQAAMDFTL
;
A
#
# COMPACT_ATOMS: atom_id res chain seq x y z
N GLU A 1 6.15 1.40 27.75
CA GLU A 1 4.88 2.03 27.33
C GLU A 1 3.80 1.08 26.79
N CYS A 2 4.04 0.30 25.72
CA CYS A 2 2.97 -0.48 25.06
C CYS A 2 2.33 -1.57 25.94
N TYR A 3 3.09 -2.15 26.88
CA TYR A 3 2.64 -3.20 27.82
C TYR A 3 1.48 -2.80 28.73
N ASN A 4 1.24 -1.51 28.94
CA ASN A 4 0.11 -1.04 29.75
C ASN A 4 -1.24 -1.37 29.09
N CYS A 5 -1.28 -1.36 27.75
CA CYS A 5 -2.49 -1.56 26.98
C CYS A 5 -2.51 -2.93 26.28
N HIS A 6 -1.35 -3.40 25.83
CA HIS A 6 -1.21 -4.63 25.05
C HIS A 6 -0.60 -5.76 25.85
N LYS A 7 -1.04 -6.98 25.54
CA LYS A 7 -0.38 -8.21 25.99
C LYS A 7 0.65 -8.64 24.94
N ILE A 8 1.92 -8.65 25.30
CA ILE A 8 3.05 -8.85 24.38
C ILE A 8 3.87 -10.02 24.90
N GLY A 9 4.06 -11.06 24.08
CA GLY A 9 4.78 -12.28 24.50
C GLY A 9 4.19 -12.94 25.77
N GLY A 10 2.88 -12.83 25.98
CA GLY A 10 2.20 -13.36 27.16
C GLY A 10 2.19 -12.44 28.39
N LYS A 11 2.85 -11.28 28.35
CA LYS A 11 2.99 -10.34 29.49
C LYS A 11 2.29 -9.01 29.23
N GLY A 12 1.90 -8.30 30.29
CA GLY A 12 1.24 -6.99 30.20
C GLY A 12 -0.27 -7.04 29.96
N GLY A 13 -0.81 -6.00 29.33
CA GLY A 13 -2.24 -5.85 29.07
C GLY A 13 -3.05 -5.46 30.32
N THR A 14 -2.43 -4.81 31.30
CA THR A 14 -3.03 -4.51 32.61
C THR A 14 -4.31 -3.68 32.49
N LYS A 15 -4.39 -2.78 31.50
CA LYS A 15 -5.59 -1.96 31.25
C LYS A 15 -6.59 -2.60 30.29
N LYS A 16 -6.26 -3.75 29.67
CA LYS A 16 -7.09 -4.47 28.68
C LYS A 16 -7.65 -3.58 27.56
N ARG A 17 -6.88 -2.59 27.10
CA ARG A 17 -7.30 -1.60 26.08
C ARG A 17 -6.85 -1.93 24.66
N GLY A 18 -5.88 -2.83 24.52
CA GLY A 18 -5.33 -3.23 23.23
C GLY A 18 -5.28 -4.75 23.06
N PRO A 19 -5.22 -5.23 21.81
CA PRO A 19 -5.13 -6.65 21.48
C PRO A 19 -3.86 -7.32 22.02
N GLU A 20 -3.93 -8.65 22.13
CA GLU A 20 -2.77 -9.52 22.36
C GLU A 20 -1.92 -9.59 21.08
N LEU A 21 -0.62 -9.35 21.18
CA LEU A 21 0.30 -9.22 20.05
C LEU A 21 1.25 -10.42 19.88
N GLY A 22 1.03 -11.51 20.63
CA GLY A 22 1.94 -12.65 20.70
C GLY A 22 2.14 -13.43 19.38
N ASN A 23 1.26 -13.23 18.40
CA ASN A 23 1.34 -13.83 17.06
C ASN A 23 1.44 -12.79 15.93
N LEU A 24 1.79 -11.54 16.24
CA LEU A 24 1.72 -10.44 15.28
C LEU A 24 2.61 -10.65 14.05
N GLY A 25 3.78 -11.25 14.21
CA GLY A 25 4.75 -11.50 13.14
C GLY A 25 4.32 -12.53 12.10
N ASN A 26 3.21 -13.24 12.31
CA ASN A 26 2.57 -14.10 11.31
C ASN A 26 1.38 -13.42 10.61
N ILE A 27 0.96 -12.23 11.08
CA ILE A 27 -0.29 -11.58 10.66
C ILE A 27 -0.02 -10.28 9.90
N LEU A 28 1.02 -9.54 10.31
CA LEU A 28 1.38 -8.25 9.74
C LEU A 28 2.82 -8.25 9.24
N THR A 29 3.10 -7.39 8.28
CA THR A 29 4.46 -7.01 7.90
C THR A 29 5.01 -5.94 8.84
N GLN A 30 6.33 -5.78 8.86
CA GLN A 30 7.00 -4.74 9.64
C GLN A 30 6.47 -3.32 9.29
N ASN A 31 6.31 -3.03 8.00
CA ASN A 31 5.77 -1.75 7.55
C ASN A 31 4.34 -1.51 8.06
N GLN A 32 3.48 -2.52 7.98
CA GLN A 32 2.11 -2.40 8.50
C GLN A 32 2.09 -2.12 10.01
N ILE A 33 3.03 -2.68 10.78
CA ILE A 33 3.19 -2.40 12.20
C ILE A 33 3.61 -0.94 12.43
N ILE A 34 4.62 -0.45 11.71
CA ILE A 34 5.10 0.94 11.82
C ILE A 34 3.99 1.93 11.42
N THR A 35 3.32 1.71 10.29
CA THR A 35 2.20 2.53 9.83
C THR A 35 1.06 2.52 10.84
N LYS A 36 0.80 1.40 11.51
CA LYS A 36 -0.20 1.35 12.57
C LYS A 36 0.20 2.16 13.80
N VAL A 37 1.44 2.02 14.28
CA VAL A 37 1.93 2.73 15.48
C VAL A 37 1.90 4.24 15.28
N THR A 38 2.19 4.70 14.06
CA THR A 38 2.21 6.12 13.68
C THR A 38 0.87 6.64 13.16
N SER A 39 -0.14 5.77 13.01
CA SER A 39 -1.48 6.20 12.61
C SER A 39 -2.14 7.02 13.71
N THR A 40 -2.90 8.04 13.30
CA THR A 40 -3.58 8.94 14.24
C THR A 40 -5.07 8.65 14.27
N LYS A 41 -5.80 9.20 15.25
CA LYS A 41 -7.26 9.15 15.26
C LYS A 41 -7.87 9.82 14.01
N ARG A 42 -7.21 10.85 13.48
CA ARG A 42 -7.66 11.60 12.29
C ARG A 42 -7.33 10.88 10.98
N ASP A 43 -6.31 10.03 10.97
CA ASP A 43 -5.90 9.24 9.82
C ASP A 43 -5.57 7.79 10.25
N PRO A 44 -6.59 6.98 10.59
CA PRO A 44 -6.37 5.66 11.11
C PRO A 44 -6.05 4.65 9.99
N TYR A 45 -5.13 3.72 10.26
CA TYR A 45 -4.70 2.73 9.26
C TYR A 45 -5.56 1.45 9.29
N PHE A 46 -5.62 0.78 10.45
CA PHE A 46 -6.51 -0.35 10.72
C PHE A 46 -6.86 -0.41 12.21
N TYR A 47 -7.81 -1.26 12.59
CA TYR A 47 -8.04 -1.66 13.98
C TYR A 47 -8.06 -3.18 14.09
N ALA A 48 -8.02 -3.73 15.30
CA ALA A 48 -8.07 -5.18 15.50
C ALA A 48 -9.54 -5.64 15.62
N GLU A 49 -9.87 -6.79 15.03
CA GLU A 49 -11.17 -7.44 15.18
C GLU A 49 -11.57 -7.54 16.68
N GLY A 50 -12.77 -7.04 17.01
CA GLY A 50 -13.27 -7.01 18.39
C GLY A 50 -12.80 -5.82 19.24
N PHE A 51 -12.08 -4.85 18.65
CA PHE A 51 -11.62 -3.61 19.30
C PHE A 51 -12.23 -2.34 18.68
N GLU A 52 -13.42 -2.45 18.07
CA GLU A 52 -14.11 -1.35 17.38
C GLU A 52 -14.37 -0.17 18.34
N LYS A 53 -14.77 -0.48 19.58
CA LYS A 53 -15.12 0.52 20.60
C LYS A 53 -13.89 1.29 21.08
N GLU A 54 -12.81 0.58 21.35
CA GLU A 54 -11.52 1.13 21.78
C GLU A 54 -10.91 1.99 20.68
N HIS A 55 -11.03 1.53 19.43
CA HIS A 55 -10.63 2.29 18.26
C HIS A 55 -11.42 3.60 18.11
N LYS A 56 -12.76 3.55 18.14
CA LYS A 56 -13.62 4.75 18.05
C LYS A 56 -13.33 5.78 19.16
N LYS A 57 -13.01 5.29 20.37
CA LYS A 57 -12.61 6.14 21.50
C LYS A 57 -11.21 6.72 21.36
N GLY A 58 -10.37 6.22 20.44
CA GLY A 58 -8.99 6.67 20.28
C GLY A 58 -8.12 6.31 21.48
N LEU A 59 -8.27 5.10 22.04
CA LEU A 59 -7.52 4.70 23.23
C LEU A 59 -6.04 4.42 22.96
N MET A 60 -5.68 4.13 21.70
CA MET A 60 -4.29 4.09 21.27
C MET A 60 -3.80 5.52 21.08
N PRO A 61 -2.75 5.96 21.81
CA PRO A 61 -2.22 7.31 21.65
C PRO A 61 -1.74 7.58 20.23
N ASP A 62 -1.91 8.81 19.75
CA ASP A 62 -1.56 9.26 18.39
C ASP A 62 -0.23 10.03 18.32
N LYS A 63 0.47 10.17 19.45
CA LYS A 63 1.68 10.98 19.58
C LYS A 63 2.98 10.23 19.23
N TYR A 64 2.92 8.92 18.96
CA TYR A 64 4.14 8.13 18.74
C TYR A 64 4.97 8.60 17.55
N ARG A 65 4.34 9.20 16.53
CA ARG A 65 5.03 9.83 15.40
C ARG A 65 5.97 10.97 15.81
N GLU A 66 5.63 11.69 16.87
CA GLU A 66 6.42 12.82 17.39
C GLU A 66 7.37 12.41 18.52
N LEU A 67 7.12 11.24 19.14
CA LEU A 67 7.79 10.78 20.35
C LEU A 67 8.81 9.66 20.11
N MET A 68 8.86 9.10 18.90
CA MET A 68 9.78 8.02 18.54
C MET A 68 10.50 8.38 17.25
N THR A 69 11.78 8.10 17.21
CA THR A 69 12.60 8.15 16.00
C THR A 69 12.26 6.97 15.07
N ASP A 70 12.65 7.07 13.80
CA ASP A 70 12.44 5.99 12.82
C ASP A 70 13.15 4.70 13.26
N GLU A 71 14.36 4.79 13.82
CA GLU A 71 15.12 3.63 14.33
C GLU A 71 14.42 2.95 15.52
N GLU A 72 13.82 3.72 16.43
CA GLU A 72 13.03 3.18 17.54
C GLU A 72 11.75 2.49 17.06
N LEU A 73 11.09 3.04 16.03
CA LEU A 73 9.92 2.44 15.40
C LEU A 73 10.28 1.14 14.68
N GLU A 74 11.40 1.11 13.95
CA GLU A 74 11.91 -0.08 13.28
C GLU A 74 12.28 -1.17 14.28
N THR A 75 12.99 -0.81 15.36
CA THR A 75 13.39 -1.73 16.42
C THR A 75 12.16 -2.32 17.13
N LEU A 76 11.17 -1.48 17.44
CA LEU A 76 9.91 -1.93 18.01
C LEU A 76 9.19 -2.90 17.06
N ALA A 77 9.09 -2.55 15.77
CA ALA A 77 8.44 -3.38 14.79
C ALA A 77 9.17 -4.70 14.58
N ALA A 78 10.51 -4.69 14.52
CA ALA A 78 11.34 -5.88 14.43
C ALA A 78 11.13 -6.82 15.63
N TYR A 79 11.10 -6.28 16.84
CA TYR A 79 10.76 -7.05 18.04
C TYR A 79 9.36 -7.68 17.92
N LEU A 80 8.34 -6.91 17.52
CA LEU A 80 6.98 -7.43 17.34
C LEU A 80 6.90 -8.49 16.24
N MET A 81 7.72 -8.39 15.19
CA MET A 81 7.83 -9.41 14.14
C MET A 81 8.41 -10.74 14.64
N THR A 82 9.17 -10.75 15.73
CA THR A 82 9.63 -12.01 16.36
C THR A 82 8.49 -12.77 17.06
N LEU A 83 7.36 -12.11 17.33
CA LEU A 83 6.22 -12.69 18.02
C LEU A 83 5.39 -13.52 17.03
N LYS A 84 5.75 -14.80 16.89
CA LYS A 84 5.15 -15.75 15.96
C LYS A 84 4.48 -16.94 16.67
N ASN A 85 4.03 -16.69 17.90
CA ASN A 85 3.27 -17.55 18.79
C ASN A 85 1.85 -17.96 18.31
N PRO A 86 1.56 -19.01 17.50
CA PRO A 86 0.19 -19.24 17.03
C PRO A 86 -0.80 -19.62 18.15
N ALA A 87 -0.31 -20.02 19.33
CA ALA A 87 -1.16 -20.28 20.49
C ALA A 87 -1.77 -19.01 21.10
N PHE A 88 -1.20 -17.83 20.80
CA PHE A 88 -1.79 -16.56 21.22
C PHE A 88 -2.94 -16.15 20.31
N LYS A 89 -4.02 -15.66 20.92
CA LYS A 89 -5.22 -15.24 20.19
C LYS A 89 -5.08 -13.79 19.74
N THR A 90 -4.11 -13.53 18.87
CA THR A 90 -3.94 -12.21 18.24
C THR A 90 -5.04 -12.00 17.20
N PRO A 91 -5.93 -11.01 17.37
CA PRO A 91 -7.01 -10.75 16.42
C PRO A 91 -6.48 -10.26 15.07
N LYS A 92 -7.26 -10.48 14.01
CA LYS A 92 -6.89 -10.03 12.66
C LYS A 92 -7.06 -8.51 12.54
N PRO A 93 -6.25 -7.84 11.70
CA PRO A 93 -6.46 -6.44 11.35
C PRO A 93 -7.71 -6.30 10.48
N ILE A 94 -8.53 -5.30 10.78
CA ILE A 94 -9.57 -4.76 9.91
C ILE A 94 -9.05 -3.43 9.37
N PHE A 95 -8.57 -3.46 8.13
CA PHE A 95 -8.03 -2.29 7.46
C PHE A 95 -9.14 -1.28 7.18
N LEU A 96 -8.91 -0.03 7.59
CA LEU A 96 -9.88 1.08 7.47
C LEU A 96 -9.72 1.85 6.16
N LYS A 97 -8.55 1.70 5.55
CA LYS A 97 -8.29 2.02 4.17
C LYS A 97 -8.06 0.68 3.50
N ASP A 98 -8.83 0.39 2.46
CA ASP A 98 -8.38 -0.60 1.49
C ASP A 98 -6.99 -0.17 1.01
N GLU A 99 -6.16 -1.08 0.51
CA GLU A 99 -4.86 -0.79 -0.13
C GLU A 99 -4.95 0.19 -1.35
N VAL A 100 -6.11 0.80 -1.55
CA VAL A 100 -6.40 1.88 -2.48
C VAL A 100 -5.73 3.16 -1.98
N GLN A 101 -4.46 3.34 -2.33
CA GLN A 101 -3.87 4.57 -2.90
C GLN A 101 -2.34 4.49 -3.11
N HIS A 102 -1.80 3.32 -3.43
CA HIS A 102 -0.41 3.18 -3.89
C HIS A 102 -0.32 2.68 -5.33
N GLY A 103 -1.37 2.94 -6.11
CA GLY A 103 -1.50 2.50 -7.49
C GLY A 103 -1.51 3.68 -8.45
N PHE A 104 -0.85 3.55 -9.59
CA PHE A 104 -0.99 4.44 -10.73
C PHE A 104 -1.43 3.62 -11.94
N MET A 105 -2.56 3.97 -12.54
CA MET A 105 -3.10 3.26 -13.71
C MET A 105 -2.65 3.92 -15.02
N VAL A 106 -1.96 3.17 -15.87
CA VAL A 106 -1.79 3.59 -17.27
C VAL A 106 -2.82 2.85 -18.11
N TYR A 107 -3.61 3.56 -18.88
CA TYR A 107 -4.66 2.95 -19.72
C TYR A 107 -4.67 3.58 -21.10
N GLY A 108 -5.24 2.89 -22.08
CA GLY A 108 -5.37 3.42 -23.43
C GLY A 108 -5.71 2.35 -24.44
N TYR A 109 -5.59 2.72 -25.72
CA TYR A 109 -5.87 1.86 -26.86
C TYR A 109 -4.61 1.62 -27.68
N VAL A 110 -4.43 0.39 -28.14
CA VAL A 110 -3.46 0.03 -29.18
C VAL A 110 -4.22 -0.20 -30.48
N ARG A 111 -3.86 0.56 -31.51
CA ARG A 111 -4.45 0.50 -32.85
C ARG A 111 -3.37 0.30 -33.91
N ASP A 112 -3.74 -0.25 -35.06
CA ASP A 112 -2.88 -0.30 -36.24
C ASP A 112 -2.86 1.05 -36.98
N ALA A 113 -2.04 1.16 -38.03
CA ALA A 113 -1.97 2.33 -38.90
C ALA A 113 -3.31 2.75 -39.56
N ASN A 114 -4.28 1.84 -39.63
CA ASN A 114 -5.62 2.09 -40.17
C ASN A 114 -6.63 2.49 -39.07
N GLY A 115 -6.19 2.57 -37.81
CA GLY A 115 -7.03 2.86 -36.66
C GLY A 115 -7.83 1.67 -36.13
N GLN A 116 -7.60 0.46 -36.65
CA GLN A 116 -8.26 -0.77 -36.20
C GLN A 116 -7.65 -1.25 -34.87
N PRO A 117 -8.46 -1.80 -33.95
CA PRO A 117 -7.96 -2.27 -32.66
C PRO A 117 -7.02 -3.47 -32.81
N VAL A 118 -5.94 -3.49 -32.02
CA VAL A 118 -5.00 -4.61 -31.98
C VAL A 118 -5.22 -5.42 -30.70
N PRO A 119 -5.89 -6.57 -30.75
CA PRO A 119 -6.18 -7.38 -29.56
C PRO A 119 -4.99 -8.26 -29.14
N ASN A 120 -4.97 -8.68 -27.88
CA ASN A 120 -3.96 -9.57 -27.29
C ASN A 120 -2.51 -9.03 -27.37
N MET A 121 -2.34 -7.73 -27.58
CA MET A 121 -1.04 -7.07 -27.56
C MET A 121 -0.57 -6.89 -26.13
N LYS A 122 0.69 -7.24 -25.84
CA LYS A 122 1.30 -6.96 -24.54
C LYS A 122 1.71 -5.50 -24.46
N VAL A 123 1.30 -4.84 -23.38
CA VAL A 123 1.74 -3.48 -23.02
C VAL A 123 2.51 -3.56 -21.71
N ALA A 124 3.71 -3.01 -21.67
CA ALA A 124 4.55 -2.99 -20.48
C ALA A 124 4.71 -1.55 -19.99
N ALA A 125 4.38 -1.29 -18.73
CA ALA A 125 4.55 0.00 -18.07
C ALA A 125 5.51 -0.14 -16.89
N ARG A 126 6.50 0.76 -16.79
CA ARG A 126 7.50 0.75 -15.72
C ARG A 126 8.03 2.15 -15.44
N PRO A 127 8.52 2.43 -14.22
CA PRO A 127 9.37 3.59 -13.98
C PRO A 127 10.61 3.61 -14.89
N ALA A 128 11.04 4.79 -15.31
CA ALA A 128 12.31 5.02 -16.02
C ALA A 128 13.50 4.97 -15.05
N LYS A 129 13.56 3.93 -14.21
CA LYS A 129 14.63 3.70 -13.23
C LYS A 129 15.25 2.32 -13.49
N ASP A 130 16.56 2.24 -13.41
CA ASP A 130 17.29 0.97 -13.52
C ASP A 130 16.82 -0.01 -12.43
N GLY A 131 16.62 -1.27 -12.80
CA GLY A 131 16.11 -2.32 -11.90
C GLY A 131 14.61 -2.26 -11.61
N SER A 132 13.87 -1.32 -12.19
CA SER A 132 12.40 -1.28 -12.07
C SER A 132 11.72 -2.48 -12.76
N HIS A 133 10.72 -3.05 -12.09
CA HIS A 133 9.89 -4.10 -12.69
C HIS A 133 8.80 -3.50 -13.57
N ALA A 134 8.57 -4.11 -14.73
CA ALA A 134 7.44 -3.77 -15.57
C ALA A 134 6.17 -4.48 -15.10
N THR A 135 5.09 -3.71 -14.98
CA THR A 135 3.75 -4.26 -15.02
C THR A 135 3.41 -4.59 -16.46
N LEU A 136 2.81 -5.76 -16.68
CA LEU A 136 2.32 -6.19 -17.98
C LEU A 136 0.79 -6.12 -18.00
N ALA A 137 0.26 -5.55 -19.08
CA ALA A 137 -1.14 -5.60 -19.46
C ALA A 137 -1.27 -6.26 -20.84
N THR A 138 -2.47 -6.75 -21.16
CA THR A 138 -2.77 -7.31 -22.48
C THR A 138 -4.03 -6.63 -23.01
N THR A 139 -4.00 -6.18 -24.26
CA THR A 139 -5.15 -5.50 -24.85
C THR A 139 -6.32 -6.46 -25.05
N ASN A 140 -7.54 -5.95 -24.84
CA ASN A 140 -8.77 -6.69 -25.13
C ASN A 140 -9.15 -6.63 -26.63
N GLN A 141 -10.33 -7.15 -26.99
CA GLN A 141 -10.82 -7.16 -28.38
C GLN A 141 -10.99 -5.77 -29.00
N ALA A 142 -11.17 -4.73 -28.19
CA ALA A 142 -11.24 -3.33 -28.63
C ALA A 142 -9.87 -2.65 -28.64
N GLY A 143 -8.77 -3.38 -28.41
CA GLY A 143 -7.42 -2.82 -28.32
C GLY A 143 -7.16 -2.09 -27.01
N TYR A 144 -8.08 -2.12 -26.04
CA TYR A 144 -7.95 -1.40 -24.77
C TYR A 144 -7.09 -2.16 -23.76
N TYR A 145 -6.24 -1.45 -23.02
CA TYR A 145 -5.44 -2.01 -21.92
C TYR A 145 -5.50 -1.15 -20.66
N GLU A 146 -5.21 -1.81 -19.53
CA GLU A 146 -5.00 -1.19 -18.21
C GLU A 146 -3.78 -1.84 -17.55
N ALA A 147 -2.76 -1.03 -17.28
CA ALA A 147 -1.53 -1.42 -16.61
C ALA A 147 -1.45 -0.73 -15.25
N PHE A 148 -1.70 -1.50 -14.19
CA PHE A 148 -1.61 -1.02 -12.81
C PHE A 148 -0.19 -1.10 -12.27
N MET A 149 0.42 0.05 -11.97
CA MET A 149 1.73 0.14 -11.33
C MET A 149 1.59 0.46 -9.85
N HIS A 150 2.46 -0.10 -9.02
CA HIS A 150 2.53 0.25 -7.61
C HIS A 150 3.40 1.51 -7.44
N LEU A 151 2.78 2.69 -7.41
CA LEU A 151 3.44 3.98 -7.13
C LEU A 151 2.96 4.55 -5.78
N HIS A 152 3.90 4.82 -4.89
CA HIS A 152 3.63 5.44 -3.60
C HIS A 152 3.48 6.96 -3.74
N ASN A 153 3.08 7.61 -2.65
CA ASN A 153 2.98 9.07 -2.59
C ASN A 153 4.29 9.80 -2.94
N ALA A 154 5.44 9.22 -2.57
CA ALA A 154 6.76 9.76 -2.87
C ALA A 154 7.20 9.55 -4.33
N ASP A 155 6.49 8.71 -5.09
CA ASP A 155 6.77 8.44 -6.50
C ASP A 155 6.04 9.43 -7.43
N ALA A 156 5.41 10.47 -6.87
CA ALA A 156 4.91 11.59 -7.65
C ALA A 156 6.04 12.17 -8.50
N GLU A 157 5.69 12.58 -9.72
CA GLU A 157 6.64 13.14 -10.70
C GLU A 157 7.68 12.15 -11.23
N THR A 158 7.53 10.84 -10.98
CA THR A 158 8.42 9.86 -11.60
C THR A 158 8.11 9.69 -13.10
N THR A 159 9.15 9.60 -13.92
CA THR A 159 8.99 9.28 -15.35
C THR A 159 8.63 7.80 -15.50
N ILE A 160 7.61 7.53 -16.29
CA ILE A 160 7.11 6.20 -16.64
C ILE A 160 7.38 5.95 -18.12
N VAL A 161 7.96 4.80 -18.41
CA VAL A 161 8.12 4.25 -19.76
C VAL A 161 6.99 3.25 -20.01
N VAL A 162 6.28 3.43 -21.11
CA VAL A 162 5.23 2.53 -21.59
C VAL A 162 5.62 2.01 -22.96
N SER A 163 5.50 0.71 -23.20
CA SER A 163 5.86 0.08 -24.46
C SER A 163 4.79 -0.88 -24.94
N ALA A 164 4.57 -0.90 -26.26
CA ALA A 164 3.68 -1.81 -26.96
C ALA A 164 4.33 -2.18 -28.30
N GLY A 165 4.71 -3.44 -28.49
CA GLY A 165 5.48 -3.85 -29.66
C GLY A 165 6.85 -3.18 -29.75
N ASP A 166 7.13 -2.55 -30.89
CA ASP A 166 8.35 -1.75 -31.16
C ASP A 166 8.23 -0.29 -30.68
N LYS A 167 7.04 0.14 -30.25
CA LYS A 167 6.79 1.52 -29.82
C LYS A 167 7.07 1.70 -28.34
N MET A 168 7.62 2.86 -28.01
CA MET A 168 7.88 3.30 -26.64
C MET A 168 7.45 4.75 -26.48
N LYS A 169 6.82 5.07 -25.34
CA LYS A 169 6.43 6.42 -24.94
C LYS A 169 6.79 6.65 -23.49
N GLU A 170 7.02 7.90 -23.14
CA GLU A 170 7.33 8.30 -21.77
C GLU A 170 6.40 9.43 -21.32
N PHE A 171 6.09 9.44 -20.03
CA PHE A 171 5.37 10.54 -19.40
C PHE A 171 5.74 10.66 -17.92
N THR A 172 5.48 11.82 -17.32
CA THR A 172 5.68 12.05 -15.89
C THR A 172 4.39 11.74 -15.12
N ALA A 173 4.46 10.86 -14.13
CA ALA A 173 3.32 10.51 -13.29
C ALA A 173 3.00 11.62 -12.28
N THR A 174 2.25 12.63 -12.70
CA THR A 174 1.82 13.74 -11.84
C THR A 174 0.52 13.41 -11.12
N PHE A 175 0.54 13.45 -9.79
CA PHE A 175 -0.65 13.32 -8.94
C PHE A 175 -0.42 14.04 -7.61
N ASP A 176 -1.48 14.55 -6.97
CA ASP A 176 -1.40 15.13 -5.64
C ASP A 176 -1.41 14.01 -4.57
N PRO A 177 -0.33 13.83 -3.78
CA PRO A 177 -0.29 12.80 -2.74
C PRO A 177 -1.29 13.02 -1.60
N SER A 178 -1.78 14.25 -1.44
CA SER A 178 -2.80 14.63 -0.45
C SER A 178 -4.23 14.42 -0.96
N ASP A 179 -4.41 14.31 -2.28
CA ASP A 179 -5.70 13.99 -2.89
C ASP A 179 -6.05 12.51 -2.69
N LYS A 180 -6.95 12.28 -1.72
CA LYS A 180 -7.45 10.97 -1.35
C LYS A 180 -8.63 10.49 -2.21
N THR A 181 -9.04 11.27 -3.21
CA THR A 181 -10.31 11.10 -3.92
C THR A 181 -10.13 10.79 -5.41
N THR A 182 -9.15 11.41 -6.06
CA THR A 182 -8.92 11.20 -7.50
C THR A 182 -8.09 9.95 -7.75
N LYS A 183 -8.49 9.15 -8.74
CA LYS A 183 -7.67 8.04 -9.23
C LYS A 183 -6.41 8.58 -9.89
N ARG A 184 -5.25 8.06 -9.48
CA ARG A 184 -3.96 8.35 -10.11
C ARG A 184 -3.87 7.56 -11.40
N GLN A 185 -3.91 8.25 -12.54
CA GLN A 185 -3.96 7.57 -13.82
C GLN A 185 -3.46 8.46 -14.96
N ALA A 186 -3.01 7.84 -16.04
CA ALA A 186 -2.67 8.50 -17.30
C ALA A 186 -3.20 7.71 -18.49
N ALA A 187 -3.74 8.44 -19.46
CA ALA A 187 -4.12 7.89 -20.75
C ALA A 187 -2.90 7.85 -21.68
N MET A 188 -2.69 6.73 -22.37
CA MET A 188 -1.57 6.52 -23.28
C MET A 188 -1.96 5.58 -24.42
N ASP A 189 -2.27 6.16 -25.58
CA ASP A 189 -2.61 5.39 -26.78
C ASP A 189 -1.37 5.04 -27.61
N PHE A 190 -1.43 3.94 -28.36
CA PHE A 190 -0.40 3.52 -29.30
C PHE A 190 -0.99 3.29 -30.69
N THR A 191 -0.19 3.67 -31.70
CA THR A 191 -0.39 3.29 -33.09
C THR A 191 0.82 2.46 -33.51
N LEU A 192 0.60 1.22 -33.93
CA LEU A 192 1.65 0.29 -34.36
C LEU A 192 1.98 0.48 -35.84
#